data_AF-A0A952HAD7-F1
#
_entry.id   AF-A0A952HAD7-F1
#
_cell.length_a   1.000
_cell.length_b   1.000
_cell.length_c   1.000
_cell.angle_alpha   90.00
_cell.angle_beta   90.00
_cell.angle_gamma   90.00
#
_symmetry.space_group_name_H-M   'P 1'
#
loop_
_entity.id
_entity.type
_entity.pdbx_description
1 polymer ?
#
loop_
_entity_poly.entity_id
_entity_poly.type
_entity_poly.pdbx_seq_one_letter_code
_entity_poly.pdbx_strand_id
1 'polypeptide(L)' 'MLATFFTGLGSAASLIIAIGAQNAFVLRQGIRRQHVLPVVVICVLSDAVLIA' A
#
# COMPACT_ATOMS: atom_id res chain seq x y z
N MET A 1 26.93 -4.67 9.85
CA MET A 1 26.30 -3.44 10.37
C MET A 1 25.78 -2.54 9.26
N LEU A 2 26.62 -2.02 8.35
CA LEU A 2 26.16 -1.11 7.28
C LEU A 2 25.12 -1.76 6.33
N ALA A 3 25.34 -3.01 5.94
CA ALA A 3 24.38 -3.77 5.12
C ALA A 3 23.01 -3.89 5.80
N THR A 4 22.98 -4.27 7.08
CA THR A 4 21.75 -4.38 7.89
C THR A 4 21.01 -3.04 7.98
N PHE A 5 21.74 -1.93 8.09
CA PHE A 5 21.16 -0.59 8.09
C PHE A 5 20.46 -0.28 6.76
N PHE A 6 21.11 -0.53 5.62
CA PHE A 6 20.49 -0.33 4.30
C PHE A 6 19.33 -1.28 4.04
N THR A 7 19.40 -2.53 4.51
CA THR A 7 18.28 -3.47 4.43
C THR A 7 17.07 -2.95 5.22
N GLY A 8 17.28 -2.51 6.47
CA GLY A 8 16.22 -1.95 7.30
C GLY A 8 15.64 -0.65 6.73
N LEU A 9 16.49 0.22 6.19
CA LEU A 9 16.08 1.46 5.52
C LEU A 9 15.24 1.16 4.27
N GLY A 10 15.72 0.24 3.43
CA GLY A 10 15.03 -0.17 2.20
C GLY A 10 13.68 -0.84 2.48
N SER A 11 13.61 -1.69 3.51
CA SER A 11 12.34 -2.32 3.91
C SER A 11 11.33 -1.31 4.45
N ALA A 12 11.77 -0.39 5.32
CA ALA A 12 10.90 0.65 5.86
C ALA A 12 10.40 1.60 4.77
N ALA A 13 11.29 2.02 3.86
CA ALA A 13 10.92 2.86 2.72
C ALA A 13 9.93 2.14 1.78
N SER A 14 10.18 0.86 1.47
CA SER A 14 9.28 0.04 0.63
C SER A 14 7.88 -0.07 1.23
N LEU A 15 7.77 -0.40 2.53
CA LEU A 15 6.49 -0.49 3.23
C LEU A 15 5.71 0.83 3.22
N ILE A 16 6.37 1.96 3.54
CA ILE A 16 5.71 3.27 3.57
C ILE A 16 5.22 3.68 2.18
N ILE A 17 6.08 3.52 1.15
CA ILE A 17 5.75 3.93 -0.22
C ILE A 17 4.62 3.06 -0.76
N ALA A 18 4.70 1.74 -0.62
CA ALA A 18 3.72 0.81 -1.15
C ALA A 18 2.34 0.97 -0.48
N ILE A 19 2.29 1.11 0.86
CA ILE A 19 1.04 1.24 1.61
C ILE A 19 0.44 2.64 1.44
N GLY A 20 1.28 3.69 1.45
CA GLY A 20 0.84 5.08 1.30
C GLY A 20 0.24 5.36 -0.08
N ALA A 21 0.87 4.86 -1.14
CA ALA A 21 0.37 5.02 -2.50
C ALA A 21 -1.01 4.34 -2.71
N GLN A 22 -1.20 3.14 -2.16
CA GLN A 22 -2.47 2.41 -2.25
C GLN A 22 -3.61 3.16 -1.55
N ASN A 23 -3.38 3.62 -0.31
CA ASN A 23 -4.38 4.38 0.44
C ASN A 23 -4.70 5.74 -0.20
N ALA A 24 -3.70 6.44 -0.75
CA ALA A 24 -3.93 7.69 -1.48
C ALA A 24 -4.72 7.48 -2.78
N PHE A 25 -4.51 6.35 -3.46
CA PHE A 25 -5.27 5.97 -4.65
C PHE A 25 -6.74 5.68 -4.29
N VAL A 26 -7.00 4.87 -3.26
CA VAL A 26 -8.37 4.62 -2.76
C VAL A 26 -9.06 5.93 -2.40
N LEU A 27 -8.37 6.84 -1.70
CA LEU A 27 -8.93 8.13 -1.30
C LEU A 27 -9.23 9.03 -2.51
N ARG A 28 -8.32 9.13 -3.49
CA ARG A 28 -8.57 9.88 -4.73
C ARG A 28 -9.79 9.34 -5.47
N GLN A 29 -9.94 8.02 -5.50
CA GLN A 29 -11.05 7.37 -6.15
C GLN A 29 -12.36 7.58 -5.36
N GLY A 30 -12.29 7.54 -4.03
CA GLY A 30 -13.36 7.89 -3.09
C GLY A 30 -13.88 9.32 -3.29
N ILE A 31 -12.96 10.29 -3.38
CA ILE A 31 -13.29 11.71 -3.61
C ILE A 31 -13.93 11.89 -5.00
N ARG A 32 -13.44 11.17 -6.02
CA ARG A 32 -14.04 11.18 -7.37
C ARG A 32 -15.37 10.42 -7.46
N ARG A 33 -15.79 9.71 -6.40
CA ARG A 33 -17.04 8.91 -6.32
C ARG A 33 -17.25 7.92 -7.48
N GLN A 34 -16.17 7.55 -8.19
CA GLN A 34 -16.22 6.68 -9.36
C GLN A 34 -15.40 5.43 -9.06
N HIS A 35 -15.95 4.22 -9.22
CA HIS A 35 -15.20 2.97 -9.05
C HIS A 35 -14.58 2.74 -7.65
N VAL A 36 -15.16 3.32 -6.60
CA VAL A 36 -14.67 3.16 -5.21
C VAL A 36 -14.73 1.70 -4.75
N LEU A 37 -15.88 1.07 -4.97
CA LEU A 37 -16.17 -0.30 -4.57
C LEU A 37 -15.17 -1.33 -5.15
N PRO A 38 -14.94 -1.37 -6.49
CA PRO A 38 -13.94 -2.29 -7.04
C PRO A 38 -12.52 -1.99 -6.57
N VAL A 39 -12.14 -0.72 -6.38
CA VAL A 39 -10.80 -0.35 -5.87
C VAL A 39 -10.60 -0.84 -4.43
N VAL A 40 -11.60 -0.64 -3.56
CA VAL A 40 -11.55 -1.11 -2.16
C VAL A 40 -11.46 -2.63 -2.10
N VAL A 41 -12.26 -3.35 -2.90
CA VAL A 41 -12.22 -4.82 -2.95
C VAL A 41 -10.83 -5.33 -3.35
N ILE A 42 -10.21 -4.74 -4.37
CA ILE A 42 -8.85 -5.14 -4.80
C ILE A 42 -7.81 -4.86 -3.71
N CYS A 43 -7.87 -3.70 -3.04
CA CYS A 43 -6.96 -3.37 -1.93
C CYS A 43 -7.11 -4.35 -0.77
N VAL A 44 -8.34 -4.59 -0.31
CA VAL A 44 -8.59 -5.51 0.81
C VAL A 44 -8.17 -6.94 0.48
N LEU A 45 -8.40 -7.41 -0.75
CA LEU A 45 -7.92 -8.72 -1.19
C LEU A 45 -6.39 -8.78 -1.25
N SER A 46 -5.74 -7.73 -1.74
CA SER A 46 -4.27 -7.66 -1.80
C SER A 46 -3.65 -7.69 -0.41
N ASP A 47 -4.19 -6.91 0.53
CA ASP A 47 -3.73 -6.90 1.92
C ASP A 47 -4.00 -8.24 2.63
N ALA A 48 -5.13 -8.89 2.35
CA ALA A 48 -5.45 -10.21 2.88
C ALA A 48 -4.47 -11.29 2.37
N VAL A 49 -4.12 -11.25 1.08
CA VAL A 49 -3.15 -12.17 0.48
C VAL A 49 -1.74 -11.93 0.99
N LEU A 50 -1.36 -10.67 1.25
CA LEU A 50 -0.04 -10.33 1.78
C LEU A 50 0.14 -10.78 3.24
N ILE A 51 -0.95 -10.87 4.00
CA ILE A 51 -0.97 -11.36 5.39
C ILE A 51 -1.01 -12.90 5.48
N ALA A 52 -1.67 -13.57 4.53
CA ALA A 52 -1.80 -15.03 4.48
C ALA A 52 -0.48 -15.73 4.14
#